data_AF-A0A973FT26-F1
#
_entry.id   AF-A0A973FT26-F1
#
_cell.length_a   1.000
_cell.length_b   1.000
_cell.length_c   1.000
_cell.angle_alpha   90.00
_cell.angle_beta   90.00
_cell.angle_gamma   90.00
#
_symmetry.space_group_name_H-M   'P 1'
#
loop_
_entity.id
_entity.type
_entity.pdbx_description
1 polymer ?
#
loop_
_entity_poly.entity_id
_entity_poly.type
_entity_poly.pdbx_seq_one_letter_code
_entity_poly.pdbx_strand_id
1 'polypeptide(L)'
;MASVNTNRFQDFFENEKYVTLKNHLYNYLLRKRAVEKAMRNEEKEIVLETGSGISPVLTSWDHVVYTDLSASALELLKKVQGKGQYVVADAMNLPFKDQSFSHVISSEVLEHLKDDRKALLNIARVTKPDGV
;
A
#
# COMPACT_ATOMS: atom_id res chain seq x y z
N MET A 1 -25.77 20.40 8.34
CA MET A 1 -25.18 19.58 9.42
C MET A 1 -23.98 18.87 8.81
N ALA A 2 -22.76 19.28 9.16
CA ALA A 2 -21.57 18.58 8.71
C ALA A 2 -21.62 17.15 9.26
N SER A 3 -21.50 16.14 8.39
CA SER A 3 -21.43 14.76 8.84
C SER A 3 -20.26 14.63 9.80
N VAL A 4 -20.54 14.22 11.04
CA VAL A 4 -19.50 13.87 12.00
C VAL A 4 -18.69 12.75 11.36
N ASN A 5 -17.48 13.06 10.91
CA ASN A 5 -16.59 12.09 10.31
C ASN A 5 -16.21 11.10 11.41
N THR A 6 -16.85 9.94 11.42
CA THR A 6 -16.67 8.91 12.46
C THR A 6 -15.25 8.34 12.48
N ASN A 7 -14.45 8.62 11.45
CA ASN A 7 -13.05 8.23 11.38
C ASN A 7 -12.12 9.45 11.32
N ARG A 8 -11.69 9.95 12.48
CA ARG A 8 -10.75 11.08 12.60
C ARG A 8 -9.40 10.84 11.92
N PHE A 9 -9.08 9.61 11.51
CA PHE A 9 -7.89 9.36 10.70
C PHE A 9 -7.98 10.00 9.31
N GLN A 10 -9.19 10.18 8.76
CA GLN A 10 -9.37 10.82 7.46
C GLN A 10 -8.84 12.27 7.47
N ASP A 11 -9.03 12.97 8.59
CA ASP A 11 -8.64 14.37 8.76
C ASP A 11 -7.12 14.58 8.59
N PHE A 12 -6.30 13.55 8.88
CA PHE A 12 -4.85 13.60 8.66
C PHE A 12 -4.48 13.63 7.17
N PHE A 13 -5.29 13.04 6.30
CA PHE A 13 -5.03 13.02 4.86
C PHE A 13 -5.37 14.36 4.19
N GLU A 14 -6.22 15.19 4.80
CA GLU A 14 -6.56 16.52 4.28
C GLU A 14 -5.49 17.58 4.61
N ASN A 15 -4.57 17.29 5.51
CA ASN A 15 -3.54 18.22 5.94
C ASN A 15 -2.22 18.02 5.16
N GLU A 16 -1.95 18.90 4.18
CA GLU A 16 -0.73 18.86 3.36
C GLU A 16 0.57 18.85 4.17
N LYS A 17 0.61 19.52 5.34
CA LYS A 17 1.79 19.51 6.22
C LYS A 17 2.02 18.13 6.83
N TYR A 18 0.95 17.44 7.22
CA TYR A 18 1.03 16.08 7.74
C TYR A 18 1.53 15.11 6.67
N VAL A 19 0.98 15.20 5.45
CA VAL A 19 1.39 14.37 4.30
C VAL A 19 2.88 14.58 4.00
N THR A 20 3.30 15.85 3.95
CA THR A 20 4.70 16.22 3.73
C THR A 20 5.60 15.66 4.83
N LEU A 21 5.23 15.86 6.10
CA LEU A 21 6.00 15.35 7.24
C LEU A 21 6.13 13.83 7.17
N LYS A 22 5.03 13.10 6.94
CA LYS A 22 5.02 11.63 6.85
C LYS A 22 6.01 11.14 5.79
N ASN A 23 6.03 11.78 4.63
CA ASN A 23 6.94 11.43 3.53
C ASN A 23 8.42 11.76 3.82
N HIS A 24 8.72 12.53 4.86
CA HIS A 24 10.09 12.86 5.29
C HIS A 24 10.49 12.20 6.61
N LEU A 25 9.62 11.37 7.20
CA LEU A 25 9.97 10.61 8.41
C LEU A 25 11.11 9.64 8.12
N TYR A 26 12.12 9.65 9.00
CA TYR A 26 13.32 8.84 8.86
C TYR A 26 13.01 7.33 8.71
N ASN A 27 12.11 6.79 9.55
CA ASN A 27 11.73 5.38 9.50
C ASN A 27 11.08 4.99 8.18
N TYR A 28 10.21 5.85 7.65
CA TYR A 28 9.59 5.64 6.33
C TYR A 28 10.64 5.66 5.23
N LEU A 29 11.53 6.67 5.21
CA LEU A 29 12.58 6.77 4.21
C LEU A 29 13.55 5.58 4.25
N LEU A 30 13.85 5.04 5.43
CA LEU A 30 14.65 3.82 5.57
C LEU A 30 13.95 2.61 4.95
N ARG A 31 12.70 2.34 5.32
CA ARG A 31 11.92 1.21 4.78
C ARG A 31 11.78 1.31 3.27
N LYS A 32 11.42 2.49 2.77
CA LYS A 32 11.35 2.78 1.34
C LYS A 32 12.67 2.45 0.63
N ARG A 33 13.80 2.95 1.14
CA ARG A 33 15.12 2.64 0.56
C ARG A 33 15.46 1.15 0.62
N ALA A 34 15.09 0.45 1.69
CA ALA A 34 15.35 -0.98 1.83
C ALA A 34 14.56 -1.80 0.81
N VAL A 35 13.26 -1.53 0.67
CA VAL A 35 12.38 -2.19 -0.31
C VAL A 35 12.85 -1.88 -1.73
N GLU A 36 13.07 -0.61 -2.07
CA GLU A 36 13.57 -0.19 -3.39
C GLU A 36 14.94 -0.82 -3.73
N LYS A 37 15.79 -1.07 -2.72
CA LYS A 37 17.06 -1.77 -2.91
C LYS A 37 16.85 -3.26 -3.15
N ALA A 38 15.97 -3.92 -2.40
CA ALA A 38 15.66 -5.34 -2.58
C ALA A 38 15.04 -5.60 -3.96
N MET A 39 14.12 -4.74 -4.40
CA MET A 39 13.45 -4.84 -5.69
C MET A 39 14.32 -4.44 -6.88
N ARG A 40 15.56 -3.98 -6.69
CA ARG A 40 16.37 -3.41 -7.79
C ARG A 40 16.71 -4.43 -8.88
N ASN A 41 16.98 -5.67 -8.47
CA ASN A 41 17.44 -6.74 -9.35
C ASN A 41 16.34 -7.75 -9.70
N GLU A 42 15.14 -7.53 -9.19
CA GLU A 42 13.98 -8.36 -9.50
C GLU A 42 13.43 -8.06 -10.89
N GLU A 43 12.79 -9.06 -11.50
CA GLU A 43 12.11 -8.88 -12.78
C GLU A 43 10.88 -7.99 -12.62
N LYS A 44 10.78 -6.95 -13.45
CA LYS A 44 9.73 -5.93 -13.37
C LYS A 44 8.40 -6.42 -13.90
N GLU A 45 7.72 -7.20 -13.07
CA GLU A 45 6.36 -7.67 -13.28
C GLU A 45 5.33 -6.88 -12.44
N ILE A 46 4.09 -7.36 -12.38
CA ILE A 46 3.01 -6.71 -11.62
C ILE A 46 3.23 -6.93 -10.12
N VAL A 47 3.31 -5.82 -9.38
CA VAL A 47 3.48 -5.81 -7.92
C VAL A 47 2.21 -5.33 -7.24
N LEU A 48 1.85 -5.97 -6.13
CA LEU A 48 0.82 -5.47 -5.21
C LEU A 48 1.49 -4.81 -4.01
N GLU A 49 1.11 -3.58 -3.67
CA GLU A 49 1.42 -2.99 -2.37
C GLU A 49 0.10 -2.86 -1.58
N THR A 50 0.00 -3.56 -0.45
CA THR A 50 -1.19 -3.55 0.41
C THR A 50 -0.98 -2.68 1.65
N GLY A 51 -2.00 -1.89 1.98
CA GLY A 51 -1.96 -0.86 3.01
C GLY A 51 -1.00 0.29 2.70
N SER A 52 -0.96 0.73 1.44
CA SER A 52 -0.02 1.78 0.99
C SER A 52 -0.26 3.15 1.65
N GLY A 53 -1.50 3.40 2.10
CA GLY A 53 -1.98 4.70 2.52
C GLY A 53 -1.62 5.78 1.50
N ILE A 54 -1.02 6.86 2.01
CA ILE A 54 -0.58 8.04 1.25
C ILE A 54 0.94 8.04 0.98
N SER A 55 1.67 7.03 1.43
CA SER A 55 3.14 6.99 1.46
C SER A 55 3.64 5.62 1.05
N PRO A 56 3.55 5.24 -0.24
CA PRO A 56 3.96 3.93 -0.69
C PRO A 56 5.47 3.76 -0.63
N VAL A 57 5.90 2.52 -0.38
CA VAL A 57 7.31 2.17 -0.23
C VAL A 57 7.96 1.73 -1.54
N LEU A 58 7.22 1.20 -2.51
CA LEU A 58 7.72 0.97 -3.87
C LEU A 58 7.14 2.02 -4.83
N THR A 59 8.00 2.84 -5.43
CA THR A 59 7.60 3.92 -6.33
C THR A 59 8.40 4.00 -7.62
N SER A 60 9.49 3.24 -7.72
CA SER A 60 10.36 3.24 -8.91
C SER A 60 9.87 2.35 -10.06
N TRP A 61 8.78 1.61 -9.87
CA TRP A 61 8.18 0.71 -10.85
C TRP A 61 6.84 1.27 -11.36
N ASP A 62 6.54 1.06 -12.64
CA ASP A 62 5.32 1.60 -13.25
C ASP A 62 4.11 0.64 -13.11
N HIS A 63 4.35 -0.66 -12.87
CA HIS A 63 3.32 -1.72 -12.78
C HIS A 63 2.98 -2.10 -11.33
N VAL A 64 2.73 -1.10 -10.48
CA VAL A 64 2.33 -1.31 -9.08
C VAL A 64 0.82 -1.11 -8.92
N VAL A 65 0.16 -2.04 -8.23
CA VAL A 65 -1.21 -1.92 -7.74
C VAL A 65 -1.14 -1.55 -6.27
N TYR A 66 -1.60 -0.36 -5.91
CA TYR A 66 -1.69 0.12 -4.54
C TYR A 66 -3.09 -0.16 -3.99
N THR A 67 -3.15 -0.73 -2.79
CA THR A 67 -4.40 -0.98 -2.08
C THR A 67 -4.40 -0.40 -0.68
N ASP A 68 -5.56 0.10 -0.27
CA ASP A 68 -5.82 0.57 1.08
C ASP A 68 -7.33 0.52 1.37
N LEU A 69 -7.71 0.44 2.64
CA LEU A 69 -9.12 0.53 3.06
C LEU A 69 -9.67 1.95 2.84
N SER A 70 -8.80 2.97 2.90
CA SER A 70 -9.17 4.36 2.77
C SER A 70 -9.16 4.83 1.31
N ALA A 71 -10.36 4.99 0.75
CA ALA A 71 -10.54 5.58 -0.59
C ALA A 71 -9.89 6.97 -0.72
N SER A 72 -9.98 7.80 0.32
CA SER A 72 -9.40 9.15 0.30
C SER A 72 -7.87 9.12 0.33
N ALA A 73 -7.26 8.15 1.01
CA ALA A 73 -5.81 7.98 1.00
C ALA A 73 -5.31 7.61 -0.40
N LEU A 74 -5.99 6.69 -1.07
CA LEU A 74 -5.67 6.32 -2.45
C LEU A 74 -5.90 7.46 -3.44
N GLU A 75 -6.95 8.27 -3.26
CA GLU A 75 -7.19 9.43 -4.10
C GLU A 75 -6.06 10.46 -3.97
N LEU A 76 -5.62 10.74 -2.74
CA LEU A 76 -4.49 11.62 -2.51
C LEU A 76 -3.20 11.04 -3.09
N LEU A 77 -2.93 9.76 -2.86
CA LEU A 77 -1.75 9.10 -3.41
C LEU A 77 -1.74 9.18 -4.93
N LYS A 78 -2.89 8.94 -5.58
CA LYS A 78 -3.03 9.07 -7.03
C LYS A 78 -2.71 10.48 -7.52
N LYS A 79 -3.11 11.53 -6.79
CA LYS A 79 -2.79 12.93 -7.13
C LYS A 79 -1.29 13.22 -7.02
N VAL A 80 -0.61 12.65 -6.02
CA VAL A 80 0.81 12.91 -5.75
C VAL A 80 1.74 12.08 -6.64
N GLN A 81 1.46 10.78 -6.76
CA GLN A 81 2.35 9.82 -7.44
C GLN A 81 2.02 9.68 -8.93
N GLY A 82 0.74 9.74 -9.31
CA GLY A 82 0.29 9.70 -10.71
C GLY A 82 0.60 8.42 -11.48
N LYS A 83 1.28 7.44 -10.87
CA LYS A 83 1.73 6.18 -11.48
C LYS A 83 1.15 4.98 -10.74
N GLY A 84 0.83 3.91 -11.46
CA GLY A 84 0.25 2.68 -10.90
C GLY A 84 -1.29 2.65 -10.94
N GLN A 85 -1.84 1.55 -10.41
CA GLN A 85 -3.27 1.32 -10.26
C GLN A 85 -3.66 1.44 -8.79
N TYR A 86 -4.89 1.85 -8.52
CA TYR A 86 -5.36 2.15 -7.17
C TYR A 86 -6.68 1.42 -6.92
N VAL A 87 -6.72 0.54 -5.93
CA VAL A 87 -7.89 -0.28 -5.64
C VAL A 87 -8.20 -0.22 -4.14
N VAL A 88 -9.40 0.23 -3.79
CA VAL A 88 -9.88 0.18 -2.41
C VAL A 88 -10.11 -1.28 -2.03
N ALA A 89 -9.35 -1.80 -1.08
CA ALA A 89 -9.42 -3.20 -0.68
C ALA A 89 -9.00 -3.40 0.76
N ASP A 90 -9.60 -4.41 1.38
CA ASP A 90 -9.18 -4.97 2.66
C ASP A 90 -8.10 -6.02 2.42
N ALA A 91 -6.95 -5.90 3.10
CA ALA A 91 -5.87 -6.89 3.02
C ALA A 91 -6.32 -8.29 3.45
N MET A 92 -7.34 -8.40 4.32
CA MET A 92 -7.93 -9.68 4.71
C MET A 92 -8.88 -10.26 3.65
N ASN A 93 -9.22 -9.52 2.59
CA ASN A 93 -10.16 -9.92 1.55
C ASN A 93 -9.77 -9.29 0.19
N LEU A 94 -8.57 -9.62 -0.31
CA LEU A 94 -8.03 -9.02 -1.53
C LEU A 94 -8.86 -9.40 -2.79
N PRO A 95 -9.39 -8.43 -3.56
CA PRO A 95 -10.31 -8.67 -4.68
C PRO A 95 -9.58 -9.04 -5.98
N PHE A 96 -8.52 -9.85 -5.88
CA PHE A 96 -7.69 -10.27 -7.00
C PHE A 96 -7.77 -11.78 -7.20
N LYS A 97 -7.51 -12.21 -8.45
CA LYS A 97 -7.37 -13.64 -8.76
C LYS A 97 -6.13 -14.20 -8.09
N ASP A 98 -6.16 -15.51 -7.87
CA ASP A 98 -5.01 -16.24 -7.36
C ASP A 98 -3.81 -16.06 -8.30
N GLN A 99 -2.59 -16.03 -7.74
CA GLN A 99 -1.34 -16.00 -8.50
C GLN A 99 -1.24 -14.86 -9.54
N SER A 100 -1.73 -13.66 -9.17
CA SER A 100 -1.75 -12.50 -10.07
C SER A 100 -0.48 -11.65 -9.98
N PHE A 101 0.22 -11.66 -8.85
CA PHE A 101 1.33 -10.75 -8.56
C PHE A 101 2.64 -11.50 -8.41
N SER A 102 3.71 -11.00 -9.03
CA SER A 102 5.05 -11.57 -8.83
C SER A 102 5.61 -11.19 -7.47
N HIS A 103 5.22 -10.02 -6.94
CA HIS A 103 5.64 -9.54 -5.64
C HIS A 103 4.47 -8.93 -4.88
N VAL A 104 4.42 -9.13 -3.57
CA VAL A 104 3.47 -8.47 -2.67
C VAL A 104 4.20 -7.78 -1.52
N ILE A 105 3.99 -6.48 -1.39
CA ILE A 105 4.57 -5.65 -0.34
C ILE A 105 3.49 -5.31 0.68
N SER A 106 3.78 -5.57 1.96
CA SER A 106 2.96 -5.17 3.10
C SER A 106 3.87 -4.52 4.14
N SER A 107 3.78 -3.20 4.31
CA SER A 107 4.70 -2.42 5.14
C SER A 107 3.93 -1.66 6.23
N GLU A 108 4.05 -2.10 7.48
CA GLU A 108 3.38 -1.54 8.67
C GLU A 108 1.84 -1.60 8.56
N VAL A 109 1.34 -2.82 8.31
CA VAL A 109 -0.09 -3.10 8.08
C VAL A 109 -0.57 -4.21 8.99
N LEU A 110 0.16 -5.34 9.02
CA LEU A 110 -0.28 -6.58 9.66
C LEU A 110 -0.55 -6.41 11.16
N GLU A 111 0.25 -5.59 11.84
CA GLU A 111 0.13 -5.29 13.28
C GLU A 111 -1.17 -4.56 13.64
N HIS A 112 -1.87 -4.01 12.66
CA HIS A 112 -3.13 -3.30 12.83
C HIS A 112 -4.35 -4.15 12.46
N LEU A 113 -4.14 -5.33 11.87
CA LEU A 113 -5.23 -6.20 11.43
C LEU A 113 -5.76 -7.04 12.59
N LYS A 114 -7.08 -7.25 12.60
CA LYS A 114 -7.72 -8.12 13.60
C LYS A 114 -7.36 -9.59 13.39
N ASP A 115 -7.13 -9.98 12.14
CA ASP A 115 -6.75 -11.33 11.73
C ASP A 115 -5.64 -11.23 10.68
N ASP A 116 -4.42 -11.05 11.16
CA ASP A 116 -3.21 -10.98 10.36
C ASP A 116 -2.95 -12.29 9.59
N ARG A 117 -3.32 -13.45 10.16
CA ARG A 117 -3.26 -14.76 9.49
C ARG A 117 -4.13 -14.80 8.24
N LYS A 118 -5.36 -14.30 8.32
CA LYS A 118 -6.25 -14.23 7.14
C LYS A 118 -5.69 -13.31 6.06
N ALA A 119 -5.06 -12.20 6.46
CA ALA A 119 -4.38 -11.33 5.51
C ALA A 119 -3.18 -12.01 4.85
N LEU A 120 -2.33 -12.70 5.61
CA LEU A 120 -1.21 -13.48 5.08
C LEU A 120 -1.68 -14.58 4.12
N LEU A 121 -2.78 -15.27 4.40
CA LEU A 121 -3.37 -16.25 3.49
C LEU A 121 -3.87 -15.60 2.19
N ASN A 122 -4.46 -14.41 2.26
CA ASN A 122 -4.88 -13.67 1.06
C ASN A 122 -3.69 -13.18 0.24
N ILE A 123 -2.66 -12.65 0.90
CA ILE A 123 -1.40 -12.25 0.28
C ILE A 123 -0.80 -13.45 -0.45
N ALA A 124 -0.58 -14.57 0.25
CA ALA A 124 -0.02 -15.78 -0.34
C ALA A 124 -0.84 -16.33 -1.50
N ARG A 125 -2.18 -16.26 -1.42
CA ARG A 125 -3.08 -16.68 -2.52
C ARG A 125 -2.88 -15.85 -3.79
N VAL A 126 -2.73 -14.53 -3.67
CA VAL A 126 -2.59 -13.65 -4.83
C VAL A 126 -1.15 -13.58 -5.35
N THR A 127 -0.16 -13.98 -4.56
CA THR A 127 1.23 -14.14 -4.98
C THR A 127 1.38 -15.34 -5.93
N LYS A 128 2.15 -15.17 -7.00
CA LYS A 128 2.51 -16.25 -7.93
C LYS A 128 3.36 -17.33 -7.24
N PRO A 129 3.41 -18.56 -7.78
CA PRO A 129 4.48 -19.50 -7.43
C PRO A 129 5.84 -18.82 -7.64
N ASP A 130 6.76 -19.03 -6.70
CA ASP A 130 8.08 -18.40 -6.63
C ASP A 130 8.08 -16.86 -6.50
N GLY A 131 6.91 -16.26 -6.31
CA GLY A 131 6.80 -14.83 -6.00
C GLY A 131 7.20 -14.50 -4.56
N VAL A 132 7.53 -13.22 -4.33
CA VAL A 132 8.05 -12.70 -3.06
C VAL A 132 7.01 -11.90 -2.30
#